data_AF-A0A4Q4PWZ4-F1
#
_entry.id   AF-A0A4Q4PWZ4-F1
#
_cell.length_a   1.000
_cell.length_b   1.000
_cell.length_c   1.000
_cell.angle_alpha   90.00
_cell.angle_beta   90.00
_cell.angle_gamma   90.00
#
_symmetry.space_group_name_H-M   'P 1'
#
loop_
_entity.id
_entity.type
_entity.pdbx_description
1 polymer ?
#
loop_
_entity_poly.entity_id
_entity_poly.type
_entity_poly.pdbx_seq_one_letter_code
_entity_poly.pdbx_strand_id
1 'polypeptide(L)' 'MKVLLIGAGGDLGVELLDEFLNSTYELSVMSRKDSSATFPAGVRNVFKVDYSDL' A
#
# COMPACT_ATOMS: atom_id res chain seq x y z
N MET A 1 -0.08 13.83 8.51
CA MET A 1 -1.31 13.31 7.85
C MET A 1 -1.08 11.85 7.51
N LYS A 2 -2.13 11.01 7.60
CA LYS A 2 -2.03 9.57 7.31
C LYS A 2 -2.68 9.26 5.98
N VAL A 3 -2.06 8.39 5.20
CA VAL A 3 -2.56 7.94 3.89
C VAL A 3 -2.63 6.42 3.90
N LEU A 4 -3.76 5.88 3.47
CA LEU A 4 -3.93 4.45 3.22
C LEU A 4 -4.04 4.24 1.71
N LEU A 5 -3.05 3.56 1.13
CA LEU A 5 -3.03 3.26 -0.31
C LEU A 5 -3.52 1.83 -0.55
N ILE A 6 -4.62 1.71 -1.28
CA ILE A 6 -5.23 0.42 -1.65
C ILE A 6 -4.75 0.05 -3.05
N GLY A 7 -4.29 -1.19 -3.24
CA GLY A 7 -3.84 -1.65 -4.56
C GLY A 7 -2.47 -1.10 -4.97
N ALA A 8 -1.62 -0.73 -4.00
CA ALA A 8 -0.27 -0.18 -4.21
C ALA A 8 0.68 -1.10 -5.02
N GLY A 9 0.33 -2.38 -5.22
CA GLY A 9 1.13 -3.34 -5.99
C GLY A 9 0.71 -3.50 -7.46
N GLY A 10 -0.26 -2.73 -7.97
CA GLY A 10 -0.63 -2.71 -9.39
C GLY A 10 0.14 -1.64 -10.18
N ASP A 11 0.03 -1.68 -11.51
CA ASP A 11 0.81 -0.80 -12.42
C ASP A 11 0.71 0.70 -12.10
N LEU A 12 -0.47 1.18 -11.66
CA LEU A 12 -0.65 2.57 -11.23
C LEU A 12 -0.29 2.79 -9.75
N GLY A 13 -0.40 1.74 -8.94
CA GLY A 13 -0.17 1.80 -7.51
C GLY A 13 1.29 1.97 -7.15
N VAL A 14 2.21 1.40 -7.95
CA VAL A 14 3.65 1.45 -7.71
C VAL A 14 4.20 2.87 -7.88
N GLU A 15 3.82 3.57 -8.95
CA GLU A 15 4.25 4.97 -9.18
C GLU A 15 3.76 5.90 -8.07
N LEU A 16 2.50 5.73 -7.62
CA LEU A 16 1.96 6.50 -6.51
C LEU A 16 2.64 6.15 -5.18
N LEU A 17 2.93 4.87 -4.96
CA LEU A 17 3.62 4.40 -3.77
C LEU A 17 5.00 5.07 -3.63
N ASP A 18 5.77 5.16 -4.71
CA ASP A 18 7.09 5.80 -4.70
C ASP A 18 7.01 7.30 -4.36
N GLU A 19 6.03 8.03 -4.91
CA GLU A 19 5.84 9.44 -4.58
C GLU A 19 5.46 9.62 -3.10
N PHE A 20 4.57 8.77 -2.57
CA PHE A 20 4.19 8.84 -1.15
C PHE A 20 5.33 8.45 -0.20
N LEU A 21 6.21 7.54 -0.60
CA LEU A 21 7.39 7.17 0.19
C LEU A 21 8.41 8.31 0.29
N ASN A 22 8.46 9.18 -0.72
CA ASN A 22 9.32 10.38 -0.73
C ASN A 22 8.67 11.60 -0.06
N SER A 23 7.43 11.48 0.40
CA SER A 23 6.68 12.55 1.04
C SER A 23 6.85 12.57 2.57
N THR A 24 6.19 13.54 3.24
CA THR A 24 6.12 13.61 4.70
C THR A 24 4.92 12.86 5.28
N TYR A 25 4.14 12.15 4.45
CA TYR A 25 2.95 11.42 4.89
C TYR A 25 3.31 10.10 5.59
N GLU A 26 2.53 9.74 6.60
CA GLU A 26 2.59 8.42 7.21
C GLU A 26 1.81 7.44 6.32
N LEU A 27 2.53 6.69 5.49
CA LEU A 27 1.95 5.78 4.52
C LEU A 27 1.71 4.39 5.11
N SER A 28 0.50 3.88 4.89
CA SER A 28 0.15 2.47 5.06
C SER A 28 -0.43 1.92 3.77
N VAL A 29 -0.25 0.62 3.54
CA VAL A 29 -0.77 -0.06 2.36
C VAL A 29 -1.83 -1.07 2.77
N MET A 30 -2.91 -1.13 2.00
CA MET A 30 -3.87 -2.22 2.07
C MET A 30 -3.79 -3.05 0.79
N SER A 31 -3.68 -4.36 0.96
CA SER A 31 -3.52 -5.34 -0.11
C SER A 31 -4.51 -6.48 0.12
N ARG A 32 -4.98 -7.11 -0.97
CA ARG A 32 -5.79 -8.34 -0.87
C ARG A 32 -5.03 -9.40 -0.09
N LYS A 33 -5.74 -10.18 0.73
CA LYS A 33 -5.14 -11.24 1.56
C LYS A 33 -4.24 -12.19 0.76
N ASP A 34 -4.66 -12.57 -0.45
CA ASP A 34 -3.96 -13.55 -1.30
C ASP A 34 -3.00 -12.90 -2.30
N SER A 35 -2.77 -11.58 -2.20
CA SER A 35 -1.87 -10.87 -3.10
C SER A 35 -0.41 -11.26 -2.83
N SER A 36 0.32 -11.64 -3.89
CA SER A 36 1.76 -11.91 -3.86
C SER A 36 2.64 -10.65 -3.97
N ALA A 37 2.02 -9.46 -4.15
CA ALA A 37 2.74 -8.19 -4.20
C ALA A 37 3.62 -7.97 -2.96
N THR A 38 4.86 -7.55 -3.19
CA THR A 38 5.84 -7.16 -2.18
C THR A 38 5.91 -5.64 -2.09
N PHE A 39 6.33 -5.13 -0.93
CA PHE A 39 6.42 -3.68 -0.69
C PHE A 39 7.81 -3.33 -0.15
N PRO A 40 8.37 -2.17 -0.55
CA PRO A 40 9.67 -1.71 -0.07
C PRO A 40 9.63 -1.40 1.43
N ALA A 41 10.79 -1.47 2.10
CA ALA A 41 10.93 -1.31 3.55
C ALA A 41 10.46 0.05 4.10
N GLY A 42 10.28 1.06 3.24
CA GLY A 42 9.71 2.36 3.60
C GLY A 42 8.21 2.29 3.97
N VAL A 43 7.50 1.23 3.57
CA VAL A 43 6.11 1.01 3.97
C VAL A 43 6.05 0.44 5.37
N ARG A 44 5.64 1.25 6.35
CA ARG A 44 5.64 0.84 7.76
C ARG A 44 4.57 -0.20 8.09
N ASN A 45 3.41 -0.11 7.45
CA ASN A 45 2.28 -1.00 7.70
C ASN A 45 1.71 -1.52 6.38
N VAL A 46 1.56 -2.84 6.29
CA VAL A 46 0.85 -3.52 5.19
C VAL A 46 -0.28 -4.33 5.79
N PHE A 47 -1.52 -3.94 5.49
CA PHE A 47 -2.73 -4.65 5.90
C PHE A 47 -3.17 -5.59 4.79
N LYS A 48 -3.18 -6.89 5.09
CA LYS A 48 -3.72 -7.93 4.21
C LYS A 48 -5.19 -8.15 4.57
N VAL A 49 -6.10 -7.86 3.64
CA VAL A 49 -7.55 -7.86 3.89
C VAL A 49 -8.27 -8.67 2.80
N ASP A 50 -9.28 -9.45 3.18
CA ASP A 50 -10.24 -9.98 2.22
C ASP A 50 -11.22 -8.87 1.86
N TYR A 51 -11.27 -8.46 0.59
CA TYR A 51 -12.20 -7.41 0.18
C TYR A 51 -13.65 -7.89 0.15
N SER A 52 -13.89 -9.20 0.26
CA SER A 52 -15.22 -9.78 0.38
C SER A 52 -15.83 -9.60 1.77
N ASP A 53 -15.00 -9.30 2.77
CA ASP A 53 -15.42 -9.06 4.17
C ASP A 53 -15.76 -7.57 4.43
N LEU A 54 -15.73 -6.73 3.37
CA LEU A 54 -16.02 -5.29 3.40
C LEU A 54 -17.38 -4.96 2.78
#